data_AF-W2P6V0-F1
#
_entry.id   AF-W2P6V0-F1
#
_cell.length_a   1.000
_cell.length_b   1.000
_cell.length_c   1.000
_cell.angle_alpha   90.00
_cell.angle_beta   90.00
_cell.angle_gamma   90.00
#
_symmetry.space_group_name_H-M   'P 1'
#
loop_
_entity.id
_entity.type
_entity.pdbx_description
1 polymer ?
#
loop_
_entity_poly.entity_id
_entity_poly.type
_entity_poly.pdbx_seq_one_letter_code
_entity_poly.pdbx_strand_id
1 'polypeptide(L)'
;MNICGATKCLTVNEEDMSSSDHDAATVDASMEDAARQTGIRRNLSGDQVRSACTSANTKKANQSYLKGISTWIHASQPSPDTFFCEDGSLNLAMLSPQHFEDFLLYKINEGKLKVSTLSGYRSSIKDVYRQKRLDLPSEYLDDLKILYQGLKRVEAEDDQSGRSRRPGKEPLSYSLYTQLAKLTLALEDNGFLHLFLLTQWNLMC
;
A
#
# COMPACT_ATOMS: atom_id res chain seq x y z
N MET A 1 -28.40 -76.91 -53.34
CA MET A 1 -28.18 -78.31 -53.74
C MET A 1 -26.68 -78.52 -53.79
N ASN A 2 -26.16 -79.53 -53.07
CA ASN A 2 -24.75 -79.98 -52.92
C ASN A 2 -23.77 -78.95 -52.33
N ILE A 3 -23.16 -79.13 -51.15
CA ILE A 3 -22.43 -80.26 -50.50
C ILE A 3 -21.24 -80.78 -51.33
N CYS A 4 -20.04 -80.59 -50.77
CA CYS A 4 -18.99 -81.58 -50.43
C CYS A 4 -17.62 -81.05 -50.87
N GLY A 5 -16.70 -80.72 -49.97
CA GLY A 5 -15.89 -81.61 -49.12
C GLY A 5 -14.50 -80.95 -48.99
N ALA A 6 -13.52 -81.36 -48.19
CA ALA A 6 -13.32 -82.35 -47.16
C ALA A 6 -11.93 -82.02 -46.53
N THR A 7 -11.68 -82.47 -45.29
CA THR A 7 -10.33 -82.86 -44.76
C THR A 7 -9.33 -81.71 -44.45
N LYS A 8 -8.48 -81.70 -43.42
CA LYS A 8 -8.36 -82.27 -42.06
C LYS A 8 -7.18 -81.51 -41.40
N CYS A 9 -7.31 -81.30 -40.09
CA CYS A 9 -6.38 -80.87 -39.03
C CYS A 9 -4.87 -80.69 -39.32
N LEU A 10 -4.24 -79.63 -38.75
CA LEU A 10 -3.33 -79.70 -37.57
C LEU A 10 -2.60 -78.35 -37.27
N THR A 11 -2.75 -77.93 -36.00
CA THR A 11 -1.78 -77.32 -35.06
C THR A 11 -0.95 -76.05 -35.35
N VAL A 12 -1.22 -75.06 -34.49
CA VAL A 12 -0.34 -74.28 -33.58
C VAL A 12 0.83 -73.49 -34.17
N ASN A 13 0.85 -72.16 -33.96
CA ASN A 13 1.88 -71.46 -33.18
C ASN A 13 1.53 -69.99 -32.94
N GLU A 14 1.87 -69.55 -31.72
CA GLU A 14 1.98 -68.19 -31.21
C GLU A 14 3.03 -67.37 -31.97
N GLU A 15 2.82 -66.05 -32.09
CA GLU A 15 3.66 -65.01 -31.45
C GLU A 15 3.15 -63.60 -31.81
N ASP A 16 3.37 -62.71 -30.86
CA ASP A 16 2.78 -61.38 -30.64
C ASP A 16 3.05 -60.30 -31.70
N MET A 17 2.13 -59.32 -31.81
CA MET A 17 2.49 -57.90 -31.64
C MET A 17 1.25 -56.99 -31.49
N SER A 18 0.96 -56.60 -30.25
CA SER A 18 0.49 -55.29 -29.74
C SER A 18 -0.34 -54.33 -30.61
N SER A 19 -1.56 -54.00 -30.15
CA SER A 19 -2.07 -52.61 -30.07
C SER A 19 -3.31 -52.58 -29.15
N SER A 20 -3.27 -51.82 -28.06
CA SER A 20 -4.29 -51.80 -27.00
C SER A 20 -5.44 -50.84 -27.27
N ASP A 21 -6.65 -51.33 -27.02
CA ASP A 21 -7.92 -50.60 -26.89
C ASP A 21 -7.97 -49.71 -25.64
N HIS A 22 -8.75 -48.61 -25.70
CA HIS A 22 -9.94 -48.40 -24.86
C HIS A 22 -10.52 -46.98 -25.04
N ASP A 23 -11.73 -46.91 -25.59
CA ASP A 23 -12.60 -45.72 -25.59
C ASP A 23 -14.01 -46.08 -25.08
N ALA A 24 -14.65 -45.08 -24.49
CA ALA A 24 -16.08 -44.98 -24.16
C ALA A 24 -16.60 -45.56 -22.82
N ALA A 25 -16.22 -44.95 -21.68
CA ALA A 25 -17.06 -44.90 -20.48
C ALA A 25 -16.65 -43.83 -19.42
N THR A 26 -16.34 -42.58 -19.79
CA THR A 26 -15.98 -41.54 -18.77
C THR A 26 -16.44 -40.13 -19.16
N VAL A 27 -17.76 -39.88 -19.30
CA VAL A 27 -18.22 -38.50 -19.57
C VAL A 27 -19.34 -37.99 -18.65
N ASP A 28 -19.94 -38.83 -17.80
CA ASP A 28 -21.10 -38.38 -17.00
C ASP A 28 -20.80 -38.13 -15.50
N ALA A 29 -19.63 -38.54 -15.00
CA ALA A 29 -19.27 -38.33 -13.59
C ALA A 29 -18.52 -37.00 -13.32
N SER A 30 -18.13 -36.26 -14.35
CA SER A 30 -17.30 -35.05 -14.20
C SER A 30 -18.10 -33.75 -14.09
N MET A 31 -19.38 -33.73 -14.50
CA MET A 31 -20.21 -32.52 -14.43
C MET A 31 -20.88 -32.34 -13.05
N GLU A 32 -21.03 -33.41 -12.27
CA GLU A 32 -21.69 -33.35 -10.97
C GLU A 32 -20.71 -33.01 -9.82
N ASP A 33 -19.41 -33.28 -9.97
CA ASP A 33 -18.39 -32.94 -8.97
C ASP A 33 -17.91 -31.47 -9.09
N ALA A 34 -18.06 -30.86 -10.28
CA ALA A 34 -17.85 -29.43 -10.47
C ALA A 34 -18.94 -28.56 -9.81
N ALA A 35 -20.13 -29.12 -9.58
CA ALA A 35 -21.22 -28.45 -8.86
C ALA A 35 -21.07 -28.54 -7.33
N ARG A 36 -20.13 -29.36 -6.82
CA ARG A 36 -19.79 -29.47 -5.40
C ARG A 36 -18.58 -28.62 -5.01
N GLN A 37 -18.11 -27.72 -5.86
CA GLN A 37 -17.35 -26.58 -5.39
C GLN A 37 -18.34 -25.64 -4.69
N THR A 38 -18.70 -26.02 -3.46
CA THR A 38 -19.42 -25.22 -2.49
C THR A 38 -18.91 -23.80 -2.60
N GLY A 39 -19.77 -22.90 -3.10
CA GLY A 39 -19.55 -21.48 -2.91
C GLY A 39 -19.46 -21.28 -1.41
N ILE A 40 -18.24 -21.24 -0.88
CA ILE A 40 -17.98 -20.86 0.50
C ILE A 40 -18.53 -19.44 0.58
N ARG A 41 -19.75 -19.33 1.08
CA ARG A 41 -20.42 -18.05 1.24
C ARG A 41 -19.54 -17.27 2.20
N ARG A 42 -18.78 -16.29 1.68
CA ARG A 42 -17.90 -15.46 2.51
C ARG A 42 -18.76 -14.78 3.55
N ASN A 43 -18.61 -15.20 4.80
CA ASN A 43 -19.34 -14.64 5.93
C ASN A 43 -18.57 -13.40 6.41
N LEU A 44 -18.76 -12.28 5.71
CA LEU A 44 -18.11 -11.02 6.02
C LEU A 44 -18.88 -10.30 7.12
N SER A 45 -18.20 -9.99 8.22
CA SER A 45 -18.73 -9.06 9.24
C SER A 45 -18.75 -7.63 8.69
N GLY A 46 -19.71 -6.82 9.14
CA GLY A 46 -19.75 -5.39 8.82
C GLY A 46 -18.44 -4.68 9.14
N ASP A 47 -17.74 -5.08 10.22
CA ASP A 47 -16.43 -4.52 10.57
C ASP A 47 -15.33 -4.91 9.59
N GLN A 48 -15.36 -6.15 9.09
CA GLN A 48 -14.41 -6.60 8.08
C GLN A 48 -14.59 -5.79 6.78
N VAL A 49 -15.83 -5.62 6.31
CA VAL A 49 -16.14 -4.82 5.11
C VAL A 49 -15.70 -3.37 5.28
N ARG A 50 -16.00 -2.76 6.42
CA ARG A 50 -15.58 -1.37 6.71
C ARG A 50 -14.08 -1.22 6.83
N SER A 51 -13.41 -2.18 7.45
CA SER A 51 -11.96 -2.17 7.56
C SER A 51 -11.30 -2.34 6.18
N ALA A 52 -11.96 -2.98 5.22
CA ALA A 52 -11.47 -3.14 3.85
C ALA A 52 -11.53 -1.83 3.04
N CYS A 53 -12.34 -0.84 3.46
CA CYS A 53 -12.35 0.50 2.85
C CYS A 53 -11.01 1.25 3.01
N THR A 54 -10.12 0.77 3.87
CA THR A 54 -8.80 1.38 4.09
C THR A 54 -7.72 0.34 3.80
N SER A 55 -6.82 0.67 2.88
CA SER A 55 -5.72 -0.23 2.50
C SER A 55 -4.82 -0.54 3.71
N ALA A 56 -4.15 -1.69 3.69
CA ALA A 56 -3.21 -2.07 4.75
C ALA A 56 -2.09 -1.02 4.93
N ASN A 57 -1.61 -0.44 3.84
CA ASN A 57 -0.59 0.61 3.87
C ASN A 57 -1.11 1.89 4.52
N THR A 58 -2.35 2.29 4.20
CA THR A 58 -2.99 3.46 4.81
C THR A 58 -3.22 3.24 6.32
N LYS A 59 -3.63 2.05 6.74
CA LYS A 59 -3.76 1.70 8.18
C LYS A 59 -2.43 1.86 8.91
N LYS A 60 -1.34 1.34 8.33
CA LYS A 60 0.02 1.48 8.88
C LYS A 60 0.44 2.95 8.97
N ALA A 61 0.19 3.74 7.93
CA ALA A 61 0.48 5.16 7.93
C ALA A 61 -0.30 5.90 9.04
N ASN A 62 -1.61 5.64 9.15
CA ASN A 62 -2.44 6.22 10.20
C ASN A 62 -1.93 5.87 11.59
N GLN A 63 -1.57 4.60 11.83
CA GLN A 63 -0.96 4.17 13.09
C GLN A 63 0.36 4.91 13.38
N SER A 64 1.20 5.13 12.37
CA SER A 64 2.44 5.90 12.52
C SER A 64 2.16 7.35 12.94
N TYR A 65 1.18 8.00 12.33
CA TYR A 65 0.78 9.36 12.71
C TYR A 65 0.20 9.41 14.14
N LEU A 66 -0.67 8.45 14.50
CA LEU A 66 -1.23 8.38 15.85
C LEU A 66 -0.15 8.14 16.91
N LYS A 67 0.86 7.32 16.61
CA LYS A 67 2.03 7.16 17.50
C LYS A 67 2.76 8.48 17.71
N GLY A 68 2.95 9.27 16.65
CA GLY A 68 3.57 10.60 16.77
C GLY A 68 2.81 11.54 17.71
N ILE A 69 1.47 11.50 17.68
CA ILE A 69 0.62 12.26 18.61
C ILE A 69 0.75 11.72 20.04
N SER A 70 0.67 10.39 20.21
CA SER A 70 0.82 9.74 21.52
C SER A 70 2.16 10.07 22.18
N THR A 71 3.27 10.01 21.43
CA THR A 71 4.60 10.40 21.93
C THR A 71 4.63 11.85 22.39
N TRP A 72 4.01 12.77 21.63
CA TRP A 72 3.93 14.16 22.04
C TRP A 72 3.07 14.35 23.30
N ILE A 73 1.93 13.67 23.42
CA ILE A 73 1.09 13.72 24.62
C ILE A 73 1.89 13.31 25.85
N HIS A 74 2.61 12.18 25.79
CA HIS A 74 3.47 11.73 26.89
C HIS A 74 4.58 12.72 27.25
N ALA A 75 5.09 13.49 26.30
CA ALA A 75 6.18 14.42 26.51
C ALA A 75 5.71 15.82 26.98
N SER A 76 4.52 16.25 26.59
CA SER A 76 4.09 17.65 26.71
C SER A 76 2.89 17.85 27.63
N GLN A 77 2.07 16.83 27.88
CA GLN A 77 0.87 16.98 28.69
C GLN A 77 1.14 16.66 30.17
N PRO A 78 0.60 17.44 31.13
CA PRO A 78 0.79 17.20 32.57
C PRO A 78 0.24 15.85 33.06
N SER A 79 -0.85 15.37 32.44
CA SER A 79 -1.51 14.11 32.81
C SER A 79 -1.76 13.23 31.57
N PRO A 80 -0.70 12.63 30.98
CA PRO A 80 -0.78 11.91 29.71
C PRO A 80 -1.79 10.77 29.70
N ASP A 81 -1.88 10.02 30.80
CA ASP A 81 -2.71 8.80 30.88
C ASP A 81 -4.21 9.10 30.67
N THR A 82 -4.67 10.31 30.97
CA THR A 82 -6.07 10.73 30.76
C THR A 82 -6.46 10.81 29.28
N PHE A 83 -5.48 10.96 28.39
CA PHE A 83 -5.69 11.04 26.94
C PHE A 83 -5.75 9.66 26.27
N PHE A 84 -5.65 8.57 27.03
CA PHE A 84 -5.72 7.21 26.51
C PHE A 84 -6.89 6.45 27.13
N CYS A 85 -7.53 5.62 26.33
CA CYS A 85 -8.51 4.63 26.79
C CYS A 85 -7.78 3.42 27.39
N GLU A 86 -8.52 2.55 28.09
CA GLU A 86 -7.96 1.32 28.69
C GLU A 86 -7.30 0.38 27.67
N ASP A 87 -7.74 0.44 26.41
CA ASP A 87 -7.18 -0.33 25.30
C ASP A 87 -5.88 0.30 24.71
N GLY A 88 -5.41 1.40 25.28
CA GLY A 88 -4.25 2.17 24.80
C GLY A 88 -4.53 3.03 23.57
N SER A 89 -5.78 3.09 23.09
CA SER A 89 -6.18 4.00 22.01
C SER A 89 -6.35 5.43 22.51
N LEU A 90 -6.27 6.42 21.62
CA LEU A 90 -6.50 7.81 22.00
C LEU A 90 -7.96 8.02 22.46
N ASN A 91 -8.11 8.68 23.60
CA ASN A 91 -9.38 9.15 24.13
C ASN A 91 -9.76 10.45 23.42
N LEU A 92 -10.66 10.35 22.44
CA LEU A 92 -11.11 11.47 21.63
C LEU A 92 -11.91 12.51 22.41
N ALA A 93 -12.48 12.15 23.56
CA ALA A 93 -13.20 13.10 24.41
C ALA A 93 -12.24 14.09 25.12
N MET A 94 -11.02 13.64 25.40
CA MET A 94 -9.99 14.46 26.08
C MET A 94 -9.10 15.19 25.09
N LEU A 95 -8.86 14.62 23.92
CA LEU A 95 -8.08 15.25 22.85
C LEU A 95 -8.91 16.34 22.13
N SER A 96 -8.92 17.54 22.70
CA SER A 96 -9.61 18.69 22.11
C SER A 96 -8.93 19.21 20.82
N PRO A 97 -9.64 19.98 19.98
CA PRO A 97 -9.05 20.63 18.81
C PRO A 97 -7.82 21.48 19.14
N GLN A 98 -7.83 22.18 20.29
CA GLN A 98 -6.72 23.01 20.75
C GLN A 98 -5.45 22.19 21.00
N HIS A 99 -5.55 21.03 21.68
CA HIS A 99 -4.40 20.16 21.88
C HIS A 99 -3.81 19.68 20.54
N PHE A 100 -4.68 19.42 19.55
CA PHE A 100 -4.22 19.02 18.24
C PHE A 100 -3.53 20.18 17.49
N GLU A 101 -4.02 21.40 17.62
CA GLU A 101 -3.34 22.60 17.10
C GLU A 101 -1.97 22.79 17.73
N ASP A 102 -1.87 22.70 19.06
CA ASP A 102 -0.59 22.83 19.79
C ASP A 102 0.43 21.78 19.33
N PHE A 103 -0.04 20.55 19.08
CA PHE A 103 0.79 19.49 18.49
C PHE A 103 1.29 19.85 17.09
N LEU A 104 0.44 20.40 16.22
CA LEU A 104 0.83 20.79 14.87
C LEU A 104 1.84 21.94 14.89
N LEU A 105 1.63 22.93 15.77
CA LEU A 105 2.55 24.05 15.97
C LEU A 105 3.89 23.57 16.52
N TYR A 106 3.89 22.65 17.49
CA TYR A 106 5.11 21.99 17.96
C TYR A 106 5.88 21.33 16.81
N LYS A 107 5.19 20.59 15.94
CA LYS A 107 5.80 19.88 14.81
C LYS A 107 6.30 20.77 13.68
N ILE A 108 5.63 21.87 13.37
CA ILE A 108 6.12 22.81 12.35
C ILE A 108 7.31 23.62 12.89
N ASN A 109 7.29 23.97 14.18
CA ASN A 109 8.38 24.71 14.84
C ASN A 109 9.64 23.86 15.04
N GLU A 110 9.54 22.52 15.09
CA GLU A 110 10.71 21.63 14.95
C GLU A 110 11.44 21.81 13.61
N GLY A 111 10.81 22.42 12.60
CA GLY A 111 11.39 22.73 11.29
C GLY A 111 11.60 21.51 10.38
N LYS A 112 11.22 20.31 10.82
CA LYS A 112 11.54 19.04 10.14
C LYS A 112 10.46 18.57 9.15
N LEU A 113 9.22 19.00 9.32
CA LEU A 113 8.07 18.43 8.60
C LEU A 113 7.45 19.43 7.61
N LYS A 114 6.94 18.92 6.48
CA LYS A 114 6.18 19.69 5.49
C LYS A 114 4.70 19.74 5.87
N VAL A 115 3.97 20.72 5.37
CA VAL A 115 2.52 20.82 5.62
C VAL A 115 1.76 19.63 5.00
N SER A 116 2.31 19.01 3.96
CA SER A 116 1.79 17.75 3.40
C SER A 116 1.83 16.61 4.42
N THR A 117 2.91 16.47 5.21
CA THR A 117 3.01 15.47 6.27
C THR A 117 2.04 15.76 7.41
N LEU A 118 1.86 17.05 7.76
CA LEU A 118 0.88 17.46 8.77
C LEU A 118 -0.54 17.02 8.37
N SER A 119 -0.87 17.12 7.09
CA SER A 119 -2.18 16.70 6.56
C SER A 119 -2.46 15.21 6.79
N GLY A 120 -1.40 14.39 6.91
CA GLY A 120 -1.50 12.98 7.31
C GLY A 120 -2.03 12.78 8.73
N TYR A 121 -1.59 13.61 9.69
CA TYR A 121 -2.12 13.58 11.05
C TYR A 121 -3.61 13.95 11.10
N ARG A 122 -4.03 15.00 10.36
CA ARG A 122 -5.45 15.36 10.24
C ARG A 122 -6.28 14.19 9.73
N SER A 123 -5.79 13.52 8.69
CA SER A 123 -6.48 12.38 8.09
C SER A 123 -6.58 11.19 9.05
N SER A 124 -5.53 10.98 9.85
CA SER A 124 -5.48 9.91 10.85
C SER A 124 -6.47 10.14 11.99
N ILE A 125 -6.61 11.37 12.49
CA ILE A 125 -7.63 11.66 13.51
C ILE A 125 -9.03 11.45 12.93
N LYS A 126 -9.32 11.96 11.72
CA LYS A 126 -10.59 11.68 11.03
C LYS A 126 -10.86 10.17 10.89
N ASP A 127 -9.81 9.39 10.66
CA ASP A 127 -9.88 7.94 10.60
C ASP A 127 -10.33 7.33 11.94
N VAL A 128 -9.78 7.78 13.06
CA VAL A 128 -10.16 7.30 14.40
C VAL A 128 -11.61 7.66 14.71
N TYR A 129 -12.06 8.88 14.42
CA TYR A 129 -13.47 9.28 14.58
C TYR A 129 -14.40 8.37 13.75
N ARG A 130 -14.04 8.12 12.49
CA ARG A 130 -14.79 7.22 11.60
C ARG A 130 -14.85 5.79 12.15
N GLN A 131 -13.74 5.28 12.70
CA GLN A 131 -13.66 3.93 13.27
C GLN A 131 -14.50 3.81 14.56
N LYS A 132 -14.44 4.81 15.45
CA LYS A 132 -15.21 4.87 16.71
C LYS A 132 -16.69 5.25 16.53
N ARG A 133 -17.12 5.53 15.29
CA ARG A 133 -18.49 5.97 14.94
C ARG A 133 -18.93 7.23 15.70
N LEU A 134 -17.99 8.14 15.91
CA LEU A 134 -18.25 9.42 16.55
C LEU A 134 -18.36 10.50 15.48
N ASP A 135 -19.29 11.42 15.68
CA ASP A 135 -19.38 12.63 14.87
C ASP A 135 -18.14 13.49 15.12
N LEU A 136 -17.54 13.94 14.03
CA LEU A 136 -16.40 14.82 14.09
C LEU A 136 -16.88 16.22 14.47
N PRO A 137 -16.39 16.85 15.55
CA PRO A 137 -16.79 18.20 15.93
C PRO A 137 -16.56 19.19 14.78
N SER A 138 -17.52 20.09 14.54
CA SER A 138 -17.43 21.09 13.46
C SER A 138 -16.22 22.02 13.62
N GLU A 139 -15.87 22.36 14.86
CA GLU A 139 -14.66 23.09 15.23
C GLU A 139 -13.40 22.42 14.67
N TYR A 140 -13.34 21.08 14.72
CA TYR A 140 -12.23 20.31 14.15
C TYR A 140 -12.19 20.40 12.62
N LEU A 141 -13.30 20.69 11.95
CA LEU A 141 -13.36 20.79 10.50
C LEU A 141 -12.98 22.17 9.98
N ASP A 142 -13.53 23.21 10.60
CA ASP A 142 -13.46 24.58 10.10
C ASP A 142 -12.20 25.31 10.60
N ASP A 143 -11.91 25.28 11.90
CA ASP A 143 -10.75 25.98 12.46
C ASP A 143 -9.44 25.36 11.96
N LEU A 144 -9.36 24.03 11.94
CA LEU A 144 -8.21 23.34 11.35
C LEU A 144 -8.09 23.63 9.85
N LYS A 145 -9.19 23.85 9.12
CA LYS A 145 -9.08 24.20 7.70
C LYS A 145 -8.40 25.57 7.53
N ILE A 146 -8.76 26.54 8.36
CA ILE A 146 -8.13 27.87 8.38
C ILE A 146 -6.66 27.76 8.78
N LEU A 147 -6.34 27.01 9.84
CA LEU A 147 -4.98 26.77 10.30
C LEU A 147 -4.09 26.17 9.19
N TYR A 148 -4.55 25.09 8.55
CA TYR A 148 -3.80 24.45 7.47
C TYR A 148 -3.63 25.37 6.25
N GLN A 149 -4.59 26.24 5.98
CA GLN A 149 -4.46 27.25 4.92
C GLN A 149 -3.39 28.29 5.28
N GLY A 150 -3.32 28.71 6.54
CA GLY A 150 -2.25 29.57 7.07
C GLY A 150 -0.89 28.91 6.98
N LEU A 151 -0.76 27.67 7.46
CA LEU A 151 0.49 26.90 7.41
C LEU A 151 1.02 26.75 5.97
N LYS A 152 0.15 26.49 5.01
CA LYS A 152 0.54 26.41 3.59
C LYS A 152 1.09 27.73 3.05
N ARG A 153 0.53 28.88 3.48
CA ARG A 153 1.03 30.20 3.08
C ARG A 153 2.40 30.48 3.69
N VAL A 154 2.58 30.18 4.98
CA VAL A 154 3.87 30.31 5.66
C VAL A 154 4.93 29.44 4.99
N GLU A 155 4.63 28.16 4.71
CA GLU A 155 5.55 27.27 3.99
C GLU A 155 5.92 27.82 2.60
N ALA A 156 4.93 28.35 1.86
CA ALA A 156 5.19 28.95 0.54
C ALA A 156 6.06 30.23 0.63
N GLU A 157 5.85 31.09 1.62
CA GLU A 157 6.66 32.29 1.85
C GLU A 157 8.10 31.92 2.28
N ASP A 158 8.26 30.90 3.12
CA ASP A 158 9.57 30.38 3.52
C ASP A 158 10.34 29.74 2.35
N ASP A 159 9.63 29.04 1.46
CA ASP A 159 10.21 28.46 0.24
C ASP A 159 10.60 29.57 -0.77
N GLN A 160 9.76 30.60 -0.94
CA GLN A 160 10.02 31.75 -1.82
C GLN A 160 11.15 32.65 -1.34
N SER A 161 11.26 32.86 -0.02
CA SER A 161 12.34 33.64 0.59
C SER A 161 13.67 32.88 0.64
N GLY A 162 13.70 31.60 0.23
CA GLY A 162 14.88 30.75 0.27
C GLY A 162 15.30 30.33 1.67
N ARG A 163 14.48 30.63 2.68
CA ARG A 163 14.71 30.31 4.10
C ARG A 163 14.57 28.80 4.35
N SER A 164 13.66 28.18 3.63
CA SER A 164 13.46 26.72 3.57
C SER A 164 14.15 26.16 2.33
N ARG A 165 15.49 26.10 2.32
CA ARG A 165 16.19 25.17 1.42
C ARG A 165 16.04 23.77 1.97
N ARG A 166 14.87 23.16 1.79
CA ARG A 166 14.69 21.72 1.96
C ARG A 166 15.05 21.07 0.64
N PRO A 167 16.28 20.59 0.43
CA PRO A 167 16.64 19.92 -0.82
C PRO A 167 15.62 18.81 -1.05
N GLY A 168 14.87 18.90 -2.14
CA GLY A 168 13.84 17.92 -2.45
C GLY A 168 14.48 16.57 -2.70
N LYS A 169 15.16 16.45 -3.84
CA LYS A 169 16.08 15.35 -4.11
C LYS A 169 17.46 15.78 -3.62
N GLU A 170 18.21 14.88 -3.01
CA GLU A 170 19.62 15.16 -2.75
C GLU A 170 20.30 15.51 -4.07
N PRO A 171 21.10 16.59 -4.11
CA PRO A 171 21.93 16.86 -5.26
C PRO A 171 22.76 15.61 -5.53
N LEU A 172 22.69 15.10 -6.75
CA LEU A 172 23.63 14.08 -7.18
C LEU A 172 25.04 14.67 -6.94
N SER A 173 25.92 13.96 -6.24
CA SER A 173 27.25 14.49 -5.94
C SER A 173 28.14 14.37 -7.17
N TYR A 174 29.15 15.22 -7.32
CA TYR A 174 30.10 15.14 -8.44
C TYR A 174 30.80 13.76 -8.50
N SER A 175 31.10 13.17 -7.34
CA SER A 175 31.70 11.83 -7.26
C SER A 175 30.76 10.74 -7.78
N LEU A 176 29.47 10.79 -7.41
CA LEU A 176 28.48 9.83 -7.89
C LEU A 176 28.15 10.07 -9.38
N TYR A 177 28.09 11.33 -9.82
CA TYR A 177 27.99 11.68 -11.24
C TYR A 177 29.12 11.05 -12.05
N THR A 178 30.38 11.17 -11.59
CA THR A 178 31.55 10.63 -12.30
C THR A 178 31.49 9.10 -12.40
N GLN A 179 31.01 8.42 -11.36
CA GLN A 179 30.82 6.97 -11.39
C GLN A 179 29.72 6.58 -12.38
N LEU A 180 28.57 7.24 -12.34
CA LEU A 180 27.46 7.01 -13.26
C LEU A 180 27.88 7.30 -14.71
N ALA A 181 28.62 8.37 -14.97
CA ALA A 181 29.12 8.71 -16.30
C ALA A 181 30.03 7.63 -16.89
N LYS A 182 30.90 7.01 -16.07
CA LYS A 182 31.75 5.89 -16.51
C LYS A 182 30.94 4.63 -16.79
N LEU A 183 29.96 4.32 -15.93
CA LEU A 183 29.09 3.17 -16.10
C LEU A 183 28.23 3.30 -17.36
N THR A 184 27.68 4.49 -17.62
CA THR A 184 26.82 4.73 -18.79
C THR A 184 27.59 4.75 -20.10
N LEU A 185 28.86 5.17 -20.10
CA LEU A 185 29.74 5.05 -21.28
C LEU A 185 30.05 3.60 -21.68
N ALA A 186 30.02 2.68 -20.72
CA ALA A 186 30.32 1.27 -20.94
C ALA A 186 29.10 0.45 -21.42
N LEU A 187 27.90 1.05 -21.46
CA LEU A 187 26.70 0.40 -21.93
C LEU A 187 26.63 0.41 -23.46
N GLU A 188 26.17 -0.69 -24.04
CA GLU A 188 25.91 -0.80 -25.48
C GLU A 188 24.53 -0.20 -25.85
N ASP A 189 24.25 1.01 -25.37
CA ASP A 189 23.01 1.75 -25.65
C ASP A 189 23.23 2.93 -26.62
N ASN A 190 24.35 2.89 -27.35
CA ASN A 190 24.83 3.98 -28.22
C ASN A 190 25.03 5.32 -27.49
N GLY A 191 25.31 5.27 -26.17
CA GLY A 191 25.56 6.45 -25.35
C GLY A 191 24.29 7.22 -24.98
N PHE A 192 23.11 6.63 -25.14
CA PHE A 192 21.83 7.27 -24.82
C PHE A 192 21.74 7.63 -23.33
N LEU A 193 22.02 6.70 -22.41
CA LEU A 193 22.04 6.97 -20.98
C LEU A 193 23.11 8.01 -20.61
N HIS A 194 24.25 8.00 -21.29
CA HIS A 194 25.31 8.96 -21.04
C HIS A 194 24.89 10.39 -21.42
N LEU A 195 24.29 10.56 -22.60
CA LEU A 195 23.74 11.83 -23.06
C LEU A 195 22.58 12.30 -22.17
N PHE A 196 21.70 11.39 -21.77
CA PHE A 196 20.61 11.69 -20.84
C PHE A 196 21.15 12.18 -19.48
N LEU A 197 22.12 11.48 -18.89
CA LEU A 197 22.73 11.88 -17.62
C LEU A 197 23.41 13.26 -17.72
N LEU A 198 24.16 13.52 -18.81
CA LEU A 198 24.85 14.78 -19.04
C LEU A 198 23.88 15.96 -19.18
N THR A 199 22.79 15.77 -19.93
CA THR A 199 21.77 16.82 -20.13
C THR A 199 21.02 17.14 -18.84
N GLN A 200 20.62 16.13 -18.07
CA GLN A 200 19.95 16.34 -16.78
C GLN A 200 20.86 17.02 -15.76
N TRP A 201 22.15 16.68 -15.73
CA TRP A 201 23.12 17.31 -14.84
C TRP A 201 23.35 18.79 -15.20
N ASN A 202 23.49 19.12 -16.49
CA ASN A 202 23.72 20.49 -16.93
C ASN A 202 22.47 21.39 -16.85
N LEU A 203 21.27 20.82 -16.87
CA LEU A 203 19.99 21.55 -16.77
C LEU A 203 19.46 21.68 -15.32
N MET A 204 20.11 21.06 -14.34
CA MET A 204 19.77 21.15 -12.91
C MET A 204 20.47 22.32 -12.19
N CYS A 205 21.06 23.26 -12.94
CA CYS A 205 21.61 24.53 -12.44
C CYS A 205 20.53 25.60 -12.35
#